data_AF-A0A7S1K0G2-F1
#
_entry.id   AF-A0A7S1K0G2-F1
#
_cell.length_a   1.000
_cell.length_b   1.000
_cell.length_c   1.000
_cell.angle_alpha   90.00
_cell.angle_beta   90.00
_cell.angle_gamma   90.00
#
_symmetry.space_group_name_H-M   'P 1'
#
loop_
_entity.id
_entity.type
_entity.pdbx_description
1 polymer ?
#
loop_
_entity_poly.entity_id
_entity_poly.type
_entity_poly.pdbx_seq_one_letter_code
_entity_poly.pdbx_strand_id
1 'polypeptide(L)'
;MRLSQSLITTIFHRGLDTTGKASNRPTDEREGTGTDGKGERASLYTLITNDLDPLQWLTDGALTCLLLPLKLGFSFWLLSREGGGRSSTIAPLVTVLAMIVIVFILCAISAALRKPMMLSKDKRTELWNEALTEIRTLRIINFMEPVIVRIRKVRIPEVSATTARLACNRLAWFCEGIMVSMALYVFFATYVLEQAQEGKPFGV
;
A
#
# COMPACT_ATOMS: atom_id res chain seq x y z
N MET A 1 -12.30 17.04 -5.52
CA MET A 1 -11.00 17.62 -5.09
C MET A 1 -9.80 16.66 -5.13
N ARG A 2 -9.93 15.33 -5.26
CA ARG A 2 -8.77 14.40 -5.32
C ARG A 2 -8.16 14.17 -6.72
N LEU A 3 -8.86 14.56 -7.79
CA LEU A 3 -8.36 14.44 -9.17
C LEU A 3 -7.37 15.55 -9.56
N SER A 4 -7.47 16.75 -8.96
CA SER A 4 -6.56 17.85 -9.24
C SER A 4 -5.16 17.62 -8.66
N GLN A 5 -5.05 16.97 -7.50
CA GLN A 5 -3.75 16.65 -6.89
C GLN A 5 -2.96 15.60 -7.68
N SER A 6 -3.65 14.65 -8.33
CA SER A 6 -3.01 13.67 -9.22
C SER A 6 -2.52 14.30 -10.53
N LEU A 7 -3.20 15.33 -11.05
CA LEU A 7 -2.77 16.04 -12.25
C LEU A 7 -1.60 16.98 -11.96
N ILE A 8 -1.61 17.68 -10.83
CA ILE A 8 -0.51 18.58 -10.43
C ILE A 8 0.79 17.80 -10.20
N THR A 9 0.73 16.64 -9.53
CA THR A 9 1.91 15.77 -9.34
C THR A 9 2.43 15.20 -10.66
N THR A 10 1.56 14.82 -11.59
CA THR A 10 1.98 14.26 -12.89
C THR A 10 2.58 15.33 -13.82
N ILE A 11 2.09 16.57 -13.76
CA ILE A 11 2.63 17.69 -14.55
C ILE A 11 3.96 18.17 -13.97
N PHE A 12 4.12 18.19 -12.63
CA PHE A 12 5.39 18.57 -11.99
C PHE A 12 6.51 17.55 -12.21
N HIS A 13 6.20 16.25 -12.16
CA HIS A 13 7.19 15.21 -12.47
C HIS A 13 7.67 15.26 -13.93
N ARG A 14 6.81 15.65 -14.88
CA ARG A 14 7.21 15.82 -16.29
C ARG A 14 7.97 17.11 -16.59
N GLY A 15 7.82 18.14 -15.76
CA GLY A 15 8.47 19.43 -15.94
C GLY A 15 9.94 19.50 -15.49
N LEU A 16 10.39 18.56 -14.65
CA LEU A 16 11.72 18.58 -14.04
C LEU A 16 12.72 17.56 -14.61
N ASP A 17 12.26 16.54 -15.36
CA ASP A 17 13.14 15.55 -16.01
C ASP A 17 13.86 16.10 -17.26
N THR A 18 13.56 17.33 -17.71
CA THR A 18 14.13 17.93 -18.92
C THR A 18 15.39 18.76 -18.68
N THR A 19 15.86 18.95 -17.45
CA THR A 19 17.04 19.79 -17.15
C THR A 19 18.30 19.04 -16.68
N GLY A 20 18.33 17.71 -16.71
CA GLY A 20 19.48 16.92 -16.21
C GLY A 20 19.91 15.78 -17.12
N LYS A 21 20.45 16.07 -18.31
CA LYS A 21 21.15 15.05 -19.10
C LYS A 21 22.62 14.91 -18.68
N ALA A 22 23.03 13.64 -18.56
CA ALA A 22 24.39 13.08 -18.55
C ALA A 22 25.20 13.11 -17.24
N SER A 23 25.52 11.94 -16.69
CA SER A 23 26.89 11.40 -16.77
C SER A 23 26.99 10.00 -16.16
N ASN A 24 27.73 9.16 -16.87
CA ASN A 24 28.19 7.79 -16.62
C ASN A 24 28.48 7.42 -15.15
N ARG A 25 28.16 6.16 -14.80
CA ARG A 25 29.00 5.39 -13.85
C ARG A 25 30.33 5.04 -14.53
N PRO A 26 31.44 5.04 -13.78
CA PRO A 26 31.99 3.74 -13.45
C PRO A 26 32.34 3.57 -11.96
N THR A 27 32.47 2.29 -11.64
CA THR A 27 33.05 1.56 -10.51
C THR A 27 34.06 2.27 -9.60
N ASP A 28 34.05 1.77 -8.35
CA ASP A 28 35.13 1.69 -7.35
C ASP A 28 35.59 2.92 -6.55
N GLU A 29 35.88 2.58 -5.30
CA GLU A 29 36.41 3.36 -4.17
C GLU A 29 37.39 4.47 -4.58
N ARG A 30 37.11 5.70 -4.13
CA ARG A 30 38.13 6.69 -3.74
C ARG A 30 37.50 7.83 -2.95
N GLU A 31 38.01 8.04 -1.74
CA GLU A 31 38.01 9.33 -1.06
C GLU A 31 38.50 10.42 -2.03
N GLY A 32 37.77 11.54 -2.08
CA GLY A 32 38.08 12.65 -2.98
C GLY A 32 37.03 13.74 -2.90
N THR A 33 37.24 14.63 -1.94
CA THR A 33 36.63 15.95 -1.74
C THR A 33 36.28 16.70 -3.03
N GLY A 34 35.03 17.19 -3.12
CA GLY A 34 34.66 18.30 -4.01
C GLY A 34 33.56 17.99 -5.04
N THR A 35 32.30 17.98 -4.60
CA THR A 35 31.10 18.58 -5.27
C THR A 35 29.82 18.26 -4.47
N ASP A 36 29.85 18.46 -3.15
CA ASP A 36 28.75 18.06 -2.24
C ASP A 36 27.40 18.73 -2.54
N GLY A 37 27.38 19.95 -3.07
CA GLY A 37 26.13 20.73 -3.14
C GLY A 37 25.06 20.25 -4.14
N LYS A 38 25.36 19.38 -5.12
CA LYS A 38 24.37 18.91 -6.12
C LYS A 38 23.80 17.53 -5.78
N GLY A 39 24.63 16.61 -5.29
CA GLY A 39 24.18 15.30 -4.81
C GLY A 39 23.36 15.41 -3.53
N GLU A 40 23.78 16.29 -2.61
CA GLU A 40 23.11 16.54 -1.34
C GLU A 40 21.75 17.23 -1.54
N ARG A 41 21.64 18.17 -2.49
CA ARG A 41 20.36 18.78 -2.88
C ARG A 41 19.42 17.78 -3.54
N ALA A 42 19.88 16.94 -4.48
CA ALA A 42 19.05 15.90 -5.09
C ALA A 42 18.58 14.86 -4.07
N SER A 43 19.44 14.51 -3.11
CA SER A 43 19.09 13.65 -1.96
C SER A 43 18.04 14.31 -1.08
N LEU A 44 18.18 15.61 -0.76
CA LEU A 44 17.19 16.36 0.02
C LEU A 44 15.83 16.48 -0.68
N TYR A 45 15.80 16.72 -1.99
CA TYR A 45 14.53 16.76 -2.73
C TYR A 45 13.85 15.39 -2.77
N THR A 46 14.63 14.32 -2.93
CA THR A 46 14.10 12.95 -2.87
C THR A 46 13.56 12.64 -1.48
N LEU A 47 14.25 13.05 -0.42
CA LEU A 47 13.81 12.90 0.96
C LEU A 47 12.49 13.63 1.21
N ILE A 48 12.39 14.92 0.84
CA ILE A 48 11.20 15.73 1.08
C ILE A 48 10.01 15.22 0.26
N THR A 49 10.21 14.86 -1.01
CA THR A 49 9.10 14.51 -1.90
C THR A 49 8.64 13.06 -1.74
N ASN A 50 9.55 12.15 -1.41
CA ASN A 50 9.25 10.72 -1.37
C ASN A 50 8.95 10.20 0.03
N ASP A 51 9.48 10.85 1.09
CA ASP A 51 9.36 10.35 2.47
C ASP A 51 8.36 11.14 3.33
N LEU A 52 8.01 12.38 2.98
CA LEU A 52 7.05 13.18 3.74
C LEU A 52 5.65 12.54 3.76
N ASP A 53 5.19 12.06 2.61
CA ASP A 53 3.89 11.39 2.49
C ASP A 53 3.84 10.11 3.35
N PRO A 54 4.77 9.14 3.20
CA PRO A 54 4.83 7.97 4.07
C PRO A 54 4.96 8.29 5.57
N LEU A 55 5.69 9.35 5.93
CA LEU A 55 5.86 9.76 7.33
C LEU A 55 4.54 10.23 7.95
N GLN A 56 3.72 10.94 7.18
CA GLN A 56 2.37 11.32 7.62
C GLN A 56 1.52 10.08 7.88
N TRP A 57 1.48 9.13 6.93
CA TRP A 57 0.74 7.87 7.10
C TRP A 57 1.24 7.04 8.29
N LEU A 58 2.55 7.03 8.54
CA LEU A 58 3.14 6.36 9.68
C LEU A 58 2.69 7.00 11.01
N THR A 59 2.65 8.33 11.06
CA THR A 59 2.24 9.07 12.25
C THR A 59 0.77 8.81 12.58
N ASP A 60 -0.11 8.88 11.56
CA ASP A 60 -1.53 8.57 11.71
C ASP A 60 -1.77 7.10 12.12
N GLY A 61 -0.98 6.19 11.53
CA GLY A 61 -1.01 4.76 11.86
C GLY A 61 -0.54 4.47 13.28
N ALA A 62 0.53 5.11 13.74
CA ALA A 62 1.08 4.94 15.08
C ALA A 62 0.08 5.42 16.16
N LEU A 63 -0.53 6.59 15.95
CA LEU A 63 -1.56 7.10 16.84
C LEU A 63 -2.77 6.15 16.89
N THR A 64 -3.20 5.63 15.74
CA THR A 64 -4.30 4.67 15.65
C THR A 64 -3.96 3.38 16.39
N CYS A 65 -2.74 2.86 16.26
CA CYS A 65 -2.28 1.66 16.95
C CYS A 65 -2.31 1.82 18.48
N LEU A 66 -1.91 3.00 18.97
CA LEU A 66 -1.93 3.32 20.40
C LEU A 66 -3.36 3.49 20.94
N LEU A 67 -4.26 4.08 20.15
CA LEU A 67 -5.68 4.27 20.52
C LEU A 67 -6.52 3.01 20.36
N LEU A 68 -6.10 2.04 19.55
CA LEU A 68 -6.85 0.81 19.25
C LEU A 68 -7.19 -0.01 20.50
N PRO A 69 -6.25 -0.35 21.42
CA PRO A 69 -6.59 -1.10 22.63
C PRO A 69 -7.52 -0.33 23.56
N LEU A 70 -7.38 1.01 23.63
CA LEU A 70 -8.27 1.87 24.41
C LEU A 70 -9.70 1.82 23.84
N LYS A 71 -9.84 1.96 22.51
CA LYS A 71 -11.13 1.87 21.82
C LYS A 71 -11.78 0.50 22.01
N LEU A 72 -11.01 -0.58 21.83
CA LEU A 72 -11.50 -1.95 22.02
C LEU A 72 -11.95 -2.21 23.46
N GLY A 73 -11.18 -1.73 24.45
CA GLY A 73 -11.54 -1.85 25.87
C GLY A 73 -12.81 -1.08 26.22
N PHE A 74 -12.94 0.17 25.74
CA PHE A 74 -14.13 0.98 25.99
C PHE A 74 -15.38 0.41 25.29
N SER A 75 -15.25 -0.04 24.05
CA SER A 75 -16.34 -0.71 23.31
C SER A 75 -16.77 -2.01 23.99
N PHE A 76 -15.83 -2.82 24.47
CA PHE A 76 -16.15 -4.04 25.21
C PHE A 76 -16.85 -3.75 26.54
N TRP A 77 -16.41 -2.72 27.26
CA TRP A 77 -17.04 -2.28 28.51
C TRP A 77 -18.48 -1.80 28.29
N LEU A 78 -18.71 -0.99 27.26
CA LEU A 78 -20.06 -0.51 26.91
C LEU A 78 -20.97 -1.69 26.51
N LEU A 79 -20.48 -2.58 25.65
CA LEU A 79 -21.24 -3.73 25.17
C LEU A 79 -21.55 -4.72 26.31
N SER A 80 -20.63 -4.91 27.27
CA SER A 80 -20.87 -5.76 28.45
C SER A 80 -21.94 -5.19 29.39
N ARG A 81 -22.18 -3.87 29.34
CA ARG A 81 -23.16 -3.20 30.19
C ARG A 81 -24.56 -3.23 29.57
N GLU A 82 -24.67 -3.11 28.25
CA GLU A 82 -25.95 -3.07 27.52
C GLU A 82 -26.36 -4.44 26.96
N GLY A 83 -25.40 -5.27 26.55
CA GLY A 83 -25.62 -6.62 26.05
C GLY A 83 -25.75 -7.61 27.20
N GLY A 84 -26.98 -8.08 27.46
CA GLY A 84 -27.36 -8.86 28.64
C GLY A 84 -26.71 -10.24 28.85
N GLY A 85 -25.60 -10.58 28.18
CA GLY A 85 -24.94 -11.89 28.29
C GLY A 85 -23.43 -11.85 28.04
N ARG A 86 -22.67 -12.65 28.81
CA ARG A 86 -21.20 -12.75 28.66
C ARG A 86 -20.79 -13.38 27.33
N SER A 87 -21.52 -14.38 26.82
CA SER A 87 -21.14 -15.07 25.59
C SER A 87 -21.52 -14.24 24.34
N SER A 88 -22.66 -13.56 24.36
CA SER A 88 -23.04 -12.59 23.31
C SER A 88 -22.06 -11.42 23.17
N THR A 89 -21.39 -11.00 24.24
CA THR A 89 -20.39 -9.90 24.20
C THR A 89 -19.02 -10.37 23.69
N ILE A 90 -18.60 -11.60 24.02
CA ILE A 90 -17.26 -12.12 23.66
C ILE A 90 -17.20 -12.54 22.19
N ALA A 91 -18.26 -13.14 21.65
CA ALA A 91 -18.32 -13.60 20.27
C ALA A 91 -17.97 -12.52 19.22
N PRO A 92 -18.59 -11.32 19.21
CA PRO A 92 -18.25 -10.27 18.25
C PRO A 92 -16.80 -9.78 18.42
N LEU A 93 -16.29 -9.71 19.65
CA LEU A 93 -14.91 -9.30 19.92
C LEU A 93 -13.89 -10.27 19.29
N VAL A 94 -14.14 -11.57 19.40
CA VAL A 94 -13.32 -12.60 18.75
C VAL A 94 -13.37 -12.47 17.23
N THR A 95 -14.54 -12.19 16.64
CA THR A 95 -14.66 -12.03 15.19
C THR A 95 -13.93 -10.80 14.65
N VAL A 96 -13.97 -9.67 15.38
CA VAL A 96 -13.21 -8.47 15.03
C VAL A 96 -11.71 -8.74 15.08
N LEU A 97 -11.22 -9.40 16.15
CA LEU A 97 -9.81 -9.79 16.26
C LEU A 97 -9.37 -10.71 15.11
N ALA A 98 -10.18 -11.72 14.78
CA ALA A 98 -9.89 -12.62 13.66
C ALA A 98 -9.81 -11.88 12.32
N MET A 99 -10.75 -10.97 12.05
CA MET A 99 -10.74 -10.16 10.82
C MET A 99 -9.54 -9.22 10.73
N ILE A 100 -9.12 -8.62 11.85
CA ILE A 100 -7.90 -7.79 11.89
C ILE A 100 -6.67 -8.62 11.49
N VAL A 101 -6.55 -9.85 11.99
CA VAL A 101 -5.44 -10.75 11.64
C VAL A 101 -5.46 -11.09 10.14
N ILE A 102 -6.64 -11.36 9.57
CA ILE A 102 -6.79 -11.65 8.14
C ILE A 102 -6.35 -10.44 7.29
N VAL A 103 -6.81 -9.23 7.64
CA VAL A 103 -6.42 -7.99 6.95
C VAL A 103 -4.91 -7.77 7.05
N PHE A 104 -4.31 -8.00 8.22
CA PHE A 104 -2.87 -7.89 8.43
C PHE A 104 -2.08 -8.84 7.52
N ILE A 105 -2.50 -10.10 7.41
CA ILE A 105 -1.86 -11.10 6.52
C ILE A 105 -1.94 -10.65 5.05
N LEU A 106 -3.11 -10.21 4.59
CA LEU A 106 -3.29 -9.71 3.22
C LEU A 106 -2.40 -8.50 2.92
N CYS A 107 -2.28 -7.57 3.87
CA CYS A 107 -1.39 -6.42 3.78
C CYS A 107 0.08 -6.83 3.75
N ALA A 108 0.49 -7.80 4.58
CA ALA A 108 1.87 -8.31 4.60
C ALA A 108 2.25 -8.97 3.27
N ILE A 109 1.36 -9.78 2.69
CA ILE A 109 1.56 -10.39 1.36
C ILE A 109 1.67 -9.30 0.28
N SER A 110 0.78 -8.30 0.32
CA SER A 110 0.82 -7.15 -0.59
C SER A 110 2.12 -6.34 -0.48
N ALA A 111 2.67 -6.22 0.72
CA ALA A 111 3.97 -5.59 0.97
C ALA A 111 5.14 -6.43 0.41
N ALA A 112 5.12 -7.75 0.60
CA ALA A 112 6.14 -8.65 0.06
C ALA A 112 6.20 -8.61 -1.48
N LEU A 113 5.04 -8.50 -2.14
CA LEU A 113 4.93 -8.35 -3.60
C LEU A 113 5.47 -7.02 -4.14
N ARG A 114 5.72 -6.01 -3.28
CA ARG A 114 6.27 -4.71 -3.69
C ARG A 114 7.70 -4.83 -4.22
N LYS A 115 8.53 -5.67 -3.59
CA LYS A 115 9.94 -5.82 -3.97
C LYS A 115 10.14 -6.33 -5.41
N PRO A 116 9.54 -7.46 -5.85
CA PRO A 116 9.69 -7.93 -7.22
C PRO A 116 9.07 -6.99 -8.26
N MET A 117 8.00 -6.28 -7.90
CA MET A 117 7.40 -5.24 -8.73
C MET A 117 8.39 -4.10 -8.99
N MET A 118 9.05 -3.58 -7.95
CA MET A 118 10.02 -2.49 -8.08
C MET A 118 11.23 -2.90 -8.92
N LEU A 119 11.78 -4.10 -8.71
CA LEU A 119 12.90 -4.60 -9.51
C LEU A 119 12.57 -4.64 -11.03
N SER A 120 11.36 -5.09 -11.38
CA SER A 120 10.91 -5.14 -12.77
C SER A 120 10.69 -3.73 -13.36
N LYS A 121 10.18 -2.81 -12.54
CA LYS A 121 9.97 -1.40 -12.90
C LYS A 121 11.29 -0.66 -13.12
N ASP A 122 12.29 -0.89 -12.28
CA ASP A 122 13.62 -0.28 -12.39
C ASP A 122 14.30 -0.76 -13.68
N LYS A 123 14.28 -2.07 -13.94
CA LYS A 123 14.79 -2.66 -15.18
C LYS A 123 14.10 -2.10 -16.43
N ARG A 124 12.78 -1.89 -16.37
CA ARG A 124 12.04 -1.26 -17.48
C ARG A 124 12.49 0.18 -17.69
N THR A 125 12.67 0.94 -16.62
CA THR A 125 13.11 2.34 -16.67
C THR A 125 14.52 2.45 -17.26
N GLU A 126 15.43 1.56 -16.87
CA GLU A 126 16.78 1.46 -17.42
C GLU A 126 16.76 1.21 -18.94
N LEU A 127 15.99 0.22 -19.40
CA LEU A 127 15.85 -0.10 -20.83
C LEU A 127 15.24 1.06 -21.63
N TRP A 128 14.28 1.79 -21.06
CA TRP A 128 13.74 2.99 -21.69
C TRP A 128 14.79 4.10 -21.79
N ASN A 129 15.60 4.28 -20.75
CA ASN A 129 16.64 5.30 -20.74
C ASN A 129 17.72 5.00 -21.79
N GLU A 130 18.13 3.74 -21.91
CA GLU A 130 19.05 3.26 -22.97
C GLU A 130 18.47 3.55 -24.36
N ALA A 131 17.22 3.13 -24.60
CA ALA A 131 16.54 3.32 -25.88
C ALA A 131 16.33 4.80 -26.26
N LEU A 132 16.03 5.66 -25.27
CA LEU A 132 15.83 7.09 -25.48
C LEU A 132 17.13 7.85 -25.73
N THR A 133 18.23 7.39 -25.11
CA THR A 133 19.56 7.97 -25.30
C THR A 133 20.03 7.77 -26.74
N GLU A 134 19.76 6.62 -27.34
CA GLU A 134 20.17 6.27 -28.71
C GLU A 134 19.05 6.33 -29.76
N ILE A 135 17.98 7.08 -29.49
CA ILE A 135 16.77 7.07 -30.33
C ILE A 135 17.02 7.45 -31.80
N ARG A 136 18.00 8.32 -32.06
CA ARG A 136 18.38 8.71 -33.44
C ARG A 136 19.04 7.55 -34.17
N THR A 137 20.01 6.88 -33.54
CA THR A 137 20.71 5.73 -34.10
C THR A 137 19.73 4.61 -34.40
N LEU A 138 18.93 4.22 -33.40
CA LEU A 138 17.90 3.17 -33.53
C LEU A 138 16.90 3.45 -34.66
N ARG A 139 16.61 4.73 -34.96
CA ARG A 139 15.71 5.12 -36.05
C ARG A 139 16.38 4.98 -37.41
N ILE A 140 17.67 5.33 -37.53
CA ILE A 140 18.43 5.21 -38.78
C ILE A 140 18.60 3.74 -39.17
N ILE A 141 18.87 2.86 -38.20
CA ILE A 141 19.00 1.41 -38.44
C ILE A 141 17.67 0.66 -38.46
N ASN A 142 16.53 1.37 -38.35
CA ASN A 142 15.17 0.82 -38.29
C ASN A 142 15.00 -0.31 -37.24
N PHE A 143 15.64 -0.17 -36.08
CA PHE A 143 15.72 -1.20 -35.04
C PHE A 143 14.80 -0.93 -33.84
N MET A 144 13.73 -0.15 -34.05
CA MET A 144 12.79 0.20 -32.97
C MET A 144 11.94 -0.99 -32.51
N GLU A 145 11.45 -1.79 -33.44
CA GLU A 145 10.57 -2.92 -33.14
C GLU A 145 11.18 -3.97 -32.18
N PRO A 146 12.41 -4.47 -32.40
CA PRO A 146 13.02 -5.43 -31.48
C PRO A 146 13.28 -4.84 -30.08
N VAL A 147 13.58 -3.53 -29.99
CA VAL A 147 13.73 -2.83 -28.70
C VAL A 147 12.39 -2.77 -27.96
N ILE A 148 11.30 -2.44 -28.66
CA ILE A 148 9.94 -2.43 -28.09
C ILE A 148 9.56 -3.83 -27.58
N VAL A 149 9.86 -4.88 -28.34
CA VAL A 149 9.61 -6.27 -27.92
C VAL A 149 10.41 -6.62 -26.66
N ARG A 150 11.69 -6.21 -26.57
CA ARG A 150 12.53 -6.41 -25.37
C ARG A 150 11.93 -5.72 -24.14
N ILE A 151 11.49 -4.48 -24.27
CA ILE A 151 10.83 -3.74 -23.18
C ILE A 151 9.51 -4.40 -22.78
N ARG A 152 8.71 -4.86 -23.76
CA ARG A 152 7.43 -5.53 -23.50
C ARG A 152 7.61 -6.82 -22.70
N LYS A 153 8.68 -7.59 -22.95
CA LYS A 153 9.00 -8.81 -22.18
C LYS A 153 9.21 -8.52 -20.69
N VAL A 154 9.82 -7.39 -20.34
CA VAL A 154 10.03 -6.98 -18.93
C VAL A 154 8.73 -6.51 -18.27
N ARG A 155 7.76 -6.01 -19.06
CA ARG A 155 6.46 -5.57 -18.54
C ARG A 155 5.55 -6.71 -18.08
N ILE A 156 5.70 -7.92 -18.64
CA ILE A 156 4.87 -9.08 -18.27
C ILE A 156 4.99 -9.42 -16.77
N PRO A 157 6.19 -9.64 -16.20
CA PRO A 157 6.33 -9.91 -14.77
C PRO A 157 5.97 -8.70 -13.88
N GLU A 158 6.19 -7.47 -14.35
CA GLU A 158 5.76 -6.26 -13.65
C GLU A 158 4.24 -6.23 -13.49
N VAL A 159 3.51 -6.49 -14.57
CA VAL A 159 2.04 -6.50 -14.57
C VAL A 159 1.51 -7.64 -13.71
N SER A 160 2.07 -8.85 -13.78
CA SER A 160 1.62 -9.98 -12.95
C SER A 160 1.83 -9.73 -11.45
N ALA A 161 2.95 -9.14 -11.05
CA ALA A 161 3.18 -8.76 -9.66
C ALA A 161 2.24 -7.63 -9.21
N THR A 162 1.97 -6.67 -10.09
CA THR A 162 1.06 -5.54 -9.82
C THR A 162 -0.38 -6.02 -9.67
N THR A 163 -0.86 -6.94 -10.51
CA THR A 163 -2.23 -7.47 -10.43
C THR A 163 -2.42 -8.29 -9.16
N ALA A 164 -1.46 -9.14 -8.80
CA ALA A 164 -1.51 -9.92 -7.56
C ALA A 164 -1.56 -9.01 -6.32
N ARG A 165 -0.71 -7.98 -6.28
CA ARG A 165 -0.70 -6.97 -5.20
C ARG A 165 -2.02 -6.21 -5.13
N LEU A 166 -2.57 -5.80 -6.27
CA LEU A 166 -3.85 -5.10 -6.33
C LEU A 166 -5.00 -5.98 -5.83
N ALA A 167 -5.02 -7.25 -6.21
CA ALA A 167 -6.03 -8.20 -5.74
C ALA A 167 -5.98 -8.36 -4.22
N CYS A 168 -4.78 -8.57 -3.63
CA CYS A 168 -4.61 -8.65 -2.18
C CYS A 168 -5.08 -7.38 -1.47
N ASN A 169 -4.74 -6.21 -2.02
CA ASN A 169 -5.18 -4.93 -1.47
C ASN A 169 -6.71 -4.81 -1.52
N ARG A 170 -7.33 -5.11 -2.66
CA ARG A 170 -8.80 -5.06 -2.81
C ARG A 170 -9.52 -5.99 -1.85
N LEU A 171 -8.98 -7.19 -1.62
CA LEU A 171 -9.51 -8.12 -0.62
C LEU A 171 -9.37 -7.56 0.80
N ALA A 172 -8.24 -6.94 1.14
CA ALA A 172 -8.05 -6.30 2.44
C ALA A 172 -9.10 -5.19 2.69
N TRP A 173 -9.32 -4.31 1.71
CA TRP A 173 -10.34 -3.26 1.77
C TRP A 173 -11.76 -3.83 1.89
N PHE A 174 -12.05 -4.94 1.20
CA PHE A 174 -13.33 -5.62 1.31
C PHE A 174 -13.53 -6.18 2.72
N CYS A 175 -12.55 -6.90 3.26
CA CYS A 175 -12.57 -7.44 4.62
C CYS A 175 -12.76 -6.34 5.67
N GLU A 176 -12.07 -5.21 5.51
CA GLU A 176 -12.23 -4.04 6.39
C GLU A 176 -13.65 -3.46 6.32
N GLY A 177 -14.21 -3.34 5.10
CA GLY A 177 -15.57 -2.82 4.91
C GLY A 177 -16.68 -3.71 5.51
N ILE A 178 -16.53 -5.03 5.47
CA ILE A 178 -17.53 -5.96 6.01
C ILE A 178 -17.35 -6.28 7.50
N MET A 179 -16.21 -5.89 8.10
CA MET A 179 -15.83 -6.28 9.47
C MET A 179 -16.91 -5.94 10.49
N VAL A 180 -17.44 -4.71 10.43
CA VAL A 180 -18.47 -4.22 11.37
C VAL A 180 -19.80 -4.95 11.16
N SER A 181 -20.21 -5.15 9.91
CA SER A 181 -21.46 -5.87 9.60
C SER A 181 -21.40 -7.32 10.09
N MET A 182 -20.28 -8.01 9.87
CA MET A 182 -20.09 -9.38 10.34
C MET A 182 -20.11 -9.48 11.86
N ALA A 183 -19.45 -8.56 12.57
CA ALA A 183 -19.48 -8.51 14.03
C ALA A 183 -20.91 -8.30 14.57
N LEU A 184 -21.70 -7.44 13.91
CA LEU A 184 -23.09 -7.18 14.27
C LEU A 184 -23.99 -8.40 14.05
N TYR A 185 -23.85 -9.11 12.92
CA TYR A 185 -24.58 -10.36 12.67
C TYR A 185 -24.29 -11.41 13.73
N VAL A 186 -23.01 -11.56 14.12
CA VAL A 186 -22.60 -12.53 15.14
C VAL A 186 -23.15 -12.15 16.52
N PHE A 187 -23.16 -10.86 16.86
CA PHE A 187 -23.77 -10.36 18.08
C PHE A 187 -25.26 -10.72 18.16
N PHE A 188 -26.04 -10.40 17.12
CA PHE A 188 -27.48 -10.71 17.12
C PHE A 188 -27.77 -12.21 17.10
N ALA A 189 -27.00 -13.01 16.35
CA ALA A 189 -27.17 -14.45 16.30
C ALA A 189 -26.94 -15.10 17.68
N THR A 190 -25.87 -14.70 18.37
CA THR A 190 -25.55 -15.20 19.72
C THR A 190 -26.55 -14.71 20.76
N TYR A 191 -26.99 -13.46 20.67
CA TYR A 191 -28.02 -12.92 21.55
C TYR A 191 -29.36 -13.67 21.43
N VAL A 192 -29.82 -13.94 20.21
CA VAL A 192 -31.04 -14.72 19.95
C VAL A 192 -30.93 -16.14 20.49
N LEU A 193 -29.76 -16.78 20.33
CA LEU A 193 -29.51 -18.12 20.86
C LEU A 193 -29.53 -18.15 22.39
N GLU A 194 -28.93 -17.16 23.06
CA GLU A 194 -28.98 -17.06 24.53
C GLU A 194 -30.41 -16.84 25.03
N GLN A 195 -31.18 -15.95 24.41
CA GLN A 195 -32.59 -15.74 24.77
C GLN A 195 -33.44 -17.01 24.58
N ALA A 196 -33.19 -17.76 23.50
CA ALA A 196 -33.87 -19.03 23.25
C ALA A 196 -33.53 -20.10 24.30
N GLN A 197 -32.30 -20.12 24.81
CA GLN A 197 -31.86 -21.05 25.85
C GLN A 197 -32.43 -20.70 27.23
N GLU A 198 -32.61 -19.41 27.53
CA GLU A 198 -33.23 -18.95 28.79
C GLU A 198 -34.76 -19.10 28.83
N GLY A 199 -35.39 -19.51 27.72
CA GLY A 199 -36.84 -19.73 27.65
C GLY A 199 -37.67 -18.45 27.82
N LYS A 200 -37.06 -17.27 27.70
CA LYS A 200 -37.76 -15.98 27.79
C LYS A 200 -38.43 -15.68 26.45
N PRO A 201 -39.73 -15.30 26.43
CA PRO A 201 -40.39 -14.93 25.19
C PRO A 201 -39.75 -13.68 24.60
N PHE A 202 -39.70 -13.61 23.26
CA PHE A 202 -39.30 -12.41 22.55
C PHE A 202 -40.26 -11.26 22.87
N GLY A 203 -39.81 -10.33 23.72
CA GLY A 203 -40.49 -9.08 24.02
C GLY A 203 -41.33 -9.10 25.29
N VAL A 204 -40.73 -8.68 26.41
CA VAL A 204 -41.27 -7.69 27.36
C VAL A 204 -40.11 -6.85 27.86
#